data_AF-A0A3M1JKP8-F1
#
_entry.id   AF-A0A3M1JKP8-F1
#
_cell.length_a   1.000
_cell.length_b   1.000
_cell.length_c   1.000
_cell.angle_alpha   90.00
_cell.angle_beta   90.00
_cell.angle_gamma   90.00
#
_symmetry.space_group_name_H-M   'P 1'
#
loop_
_entity.id
_entity.type
_entity.pdbx_description
1 polymer ?
#
loop_
_entity_poly.entity_id
_entity_poly.type
_entity_poly.pdbx_seq_one_letter_code
_entity_poly.pdbx_strand_id
1 'polypeptide(L)'
;MTNYFKSAIRAAGLRIEELILFAIVILNVLDFFEILSADLDYTKKIISWTALGYLLYTASPTKIFFGKRHRKMDSALIFAYFSLIIKNFVAYSSAAIHEAPEELSLLYRLIVQYAAELEQFFFYVGGTALFLLAMYAAYRYDILIPSLMHVIHEEGPRPKTAGKFALRFLIILLVYVFFFVVVFNLMMEWLAIAVDAPLLMLGLFFYLFKAKDFGTETLLYKLGNMGEEFYLKFINLFHQKTRIFLGIAGMLVLHLVTDVGNFVIPYLVGFHDILYFSQFGPGHDALPQLFLKDVASSALSIRQAYVLLSVYALNAIAILMLLTAPAFLWYVLFRERPIVVPRFILALFASSVTAFILTPAFKIKSLANPSLVGVDIQTLSPLTSQMPLLHSLAAALFVGLLVYILSANRLLKRFYVFTELFVSMAFFSLYIYFYFVDTSNYYIRNIIFLLSHQKWFVALFLFLMFGVIILFYLGGLVLFFYEMVKK
;
A
#
# COMPACT_ATOMS: atom_id res chain seq x y z
N MET A 1 -33.84 -9.41 -21.69
CA MET A 1 -33.07 -8.31 -21.07
C MET A 1 -31.66 -8.14 -21.64
N THR A 2 -30.94 -9.21 -21.99
CA THR A 2 -29.55 -9.19 -22.48
C THR A 2 -29.32 -8.52 -23.85
N ASN A 3 -30.28 -8.54 -24.78
CA ASN A 3 -30.10 -7.91 -26.11
C ASN A 3 -30.39 -6.41 -26.11
N TYR A 4 -31.38 -5.94 -25.33
CA TYR A 4 -31.67 -4.51 -25.19
C TYR A 4 -30.55 -3.76 -24.46
N PHE A 5 -29.99 -4.36 -23.40
CA PHE A 5 -28.87 -3.76 -22.68
C PHE A 5 -27.61 -3.66 -23.56
N LYS A 6 -27.29 -4.71 -24.32
CA LYS A 6 -26.19 -4.67 -25.32
C LYS A 6 -26.42 -3.64 -26.43
N SER A 7 -27.67 -3.48 -26.87
CA SER A 7 -28.05 -2.49 -27.89
C SER A 7 -27.93 -1.05 -27.36
N ALA A 8 -28.37 -0.78 -26.14
CA ALA A 8 -28.25 0.54 -25.50
C ALA A 8 -26.79 0.93 -25.26
N ILE A 9 -25.96 0.00 -24.79
CA ILE A 9 -24.51 0.21 -24.61
C ILE A 9 -23.83 0.53 -25.94
N ARG A 10 -24.11 -0.26 -27.00
CA ARG A 10 -23.56 0.02 -28.34
C ARG A 10 -24.06 1.34 -28.92
N ALA A 11 -25.32 1.71 -28.68
CA ALA A 11 -25.89 2.98 -29.14
C ALA A 11 -25.26 4.19 -28.43
N ALA A 12 -24.86 4.04 -27.16
CA ALA A 12 -24.12 5.05 -26.40
C ALA A 12 -22.63 5.13 -26.77
N GLY A 13 -22.12 4.21 -27.60
CA GLY A 13 -20.70 4.13 -27.96
C GLY A 13 -19.78 3.65 -26.82
N LEU A 14 -20.35 3.28 -25.67
CA LEU A 14 -19.57 2.90 -24.49
C LEU A 14 -19.10 1.45 -24.58
N ARG A 15 -17.84 1.20 -24.22
CA ARG A 15 -17.34 -0.18 -23.97
C ARG A 15 -17.79 -0.69 -22.60
N ILE A 16 -17.71 -2.00 -22.36
CA ILE A 16 -18.16 -2.59 -21.09
C ILE A 16 -17.28 -2.15 -19.92
N GLU A 17 -16.00 -1.93 -20.18
CA GLU A 17 -15.04 -1.39 -19.22
C GLU A 17 -15.44 0.00 -18.74
N GLU A 18 -16.03 0.82 -19.63
CA GLU A 18 -16.46 2.20 -19.35
C GLU A 18 -17.68 2.22 -18.45
N LEU A 19 -18.60 1.29 -18.66
CA LEU A 19 -19.78 1.15 -17.82
C LEU A 19 -19.44 0.62 -16.43
N ILE A 20 -18.56 -0.39 -16.34
CA ILE A 20 -18.07 -0.91 -15.05
C ILE A 20 -17.42 0.21 -14.27
N LEU A 21 -16.53 0.97 -14.91
CA LEU A 21 -15.90 2.07 -14.22
C LEU A 21 -16.91 3.15 -13.84
N PHE A 22 -17.79 3.58 -14.76
CA PHE A 22 -18.86 4.56 -14.51
C PHE A 22 -19.61 4.25 -13.21
N ALA A 23 -20.00 2.98 -13.03
CA ALA A 23 -20.61 2.50 -11.81
C ALA A 23 -19.71 2.69 -10.58
N ILE A 24 -18.42 2.30 -10.65
CA ILE A 24 -17.49 2.42 -9.51
C ILE A 24 -17.32 3.88 -9.03
N VAL A 25 -17.19 4.91 -9.89
CA VAL A 25 -17.13 6.31 -9.34
C VAL A 25 -18.43 6.76 -8.76
N ILE A 26 -19.57 6.44 -9.38
CA ILE A 26 -20.84 6.82 -8.77
C ILE A 26 -20.92 6.20 -7.38
N LEU A 27 -20.60 4.91 -7.25
CA LEU A 27 -20.57 4.23 -5.96
C LEU A 27 -19.58 4.90 -5.00
N ASN A 28 -18.37 5.28 -5.43
CA ASN A 28 -17.37 5.90 -4.54
C ASN A 28 -17.67 7.34 -4.17
N VAL A 29 -18.32 8.11 -5.05
CA VAL A 29 -18.78 9.47 -4.72
C VAL A 29 -19.92 9.38 -3.71
N LEU A 30 -20.86 8.46 -3.92
CA LEU A 30 -21.93 8.21 -2.95
C LEU A 30 -21.38 7.72 -1.60
N ASP A 31 -20.38 6.84 -1.64
CA ASP A 31 -19.68 6.34 -0.46
C ASP A 31 -18.94 7.44 0.30
N PHE A 32 -18.25 8.33 -0.42
CA PHE A 32 -17.57 9.48 0.18
C PHE A 32 -18.50 10.44 0.92
N PHE A 33 -19.75 10.54 0.47
CA PHE A 33 -20.78 11.32 1.16
C PHE A 33 -21.54 10.49 2.21
N GLU A 34 -21.12 9.24 2.48
CA GLU A 34 -21.78 8.29 3.38
C GLU A 34 -23.25 8.02 2.99
N ILE A 35 -23.58 8.16 1.70
CA ILE A 35 -24.93 7.95 1.14
C ILE A 35 -25.15 6.50 0.73
N LEU A 36 -24.07 5.73 0.56
CA LEU A 36 -24.11 4.39 0.02
C LEU A 36 -24.72 3.40 1.03
N SER A 37 -25.77 2.69 0.65
CA SER A 37 -26.28 1.56 1.44
C SER A 37 -25.25 0.42 1.45
N ALA A 38 -25.20 -0.36 2.53
CA ALA A 38 -24.27 -1.49 2.68
C ALA A 38 -24.29 -2.50 1.51
N ASP A 39 -25.44 -2.71 0.85
CA ASP A 39 -25.54 -3.54 -0.37
C ASP A 39 -24.70 -3.05 -1.53
N LEU A 40 -24.76 -1.74 -1.72
CA LEU A 40 -24.05 -1.08 -2.79
C LEU A 40 -22.57 -1.00 -2.44
N ASP A 41 -22.20 -0.88 -1.16
CA ASP A 41 -20.81 -1.01 -0.72
C ASP A 41 -20.27 -2.42 -0.99
N TYR A 42 -21.04 -3.46 -0.65
CA TYR A 42 -20.66 -4.84 -1.00
C TYR A 42 -20.45 -5.01 -2.50
N THR A 43 -21.42 -4.55 -3.29
CA THR A 43 -21.37 -4.63 -4.75
C THR A 43 -20.14 -3.90 -5.29
N LYS A 44 -19.82 -2.72 -4.74
CA LYS A 44 -18.63 -1.92 -5.04
C LYS A 44 -17.34 -2.71 -4.75
N LYS A 45 -17.23 -3.39 -3.60
CA LYS A 45 -16.06 -4.22 -3.26
C LYS A 45 -15.90 -5.41 -4.21
N ILE A 46 -16.98 -6.13 -4.52
CA ILE A 46 -16.93 -7.27 -5.47
C ILE A 46 -16.55 -6.83 -6.88
N ILE A 47 -17.14 -5.73 -7.37
CA ILE A 47 -16.78 -5.15 -8.68
C ILE A 47 -15.30 -4.78 -8.68
N SER A 48 -14.82 -4.17 -7.60
CA SER A 48 -13.42 -3.78 -7.48
C SER A 48 -12.47 -4.97 -7.51
N TRP A 49 -12.71 -6.01 -6.72
CA TRP A 49 -11.88 -7.23 -6.74
C TRP A 49 -11.90 -7.90 -8.12
N THR A 50 -13.05 -7.91 -8.78
CA THR A 50 -13.17 -8.41 -10.15
C THR A 50 -12.35 -7.57 -11.13
N ALA A 51 -12.40 -6.24 -11.01
CA ALA A 51 -11.62 -5.31 -11.83
C ALA A 51 -10.11 -5.50 -11.61
N LEU A 52 -9.66 -5.73 -10.38
CA LEU A 52 -8.26 -6.04 -10.08
C LEU A 52 -7.84 -7.38 -10.67
N GLY A 53 -8.66 -8.42 -10.55
CA GLY A 53 -8.41 -9.70 -11.20
C GLY A 53 -8.27 -9.55 -12.72
N TYR A 54 -9.12 -8.73 -13.34
CA TYR A 54 -9.03 -8.41 -14.77
C TYR A 54 -7.78 -7.59 -15.13
N LEU A 55 -7.42 -6.61 -14.30
CA LEU A 55 -6.21 -5.80 -14.48
C LEU A 55 -4.96 -6.67 -14.42
N LEU A 56 -4.86 -7.55 -13.43
CA LEU A 56 -3.77 -8.51 -13.32
C LEU A 56 -3.74 -9.48 -14.51
N TYR A 57 -4.89 -9.97 -14.96
CA TYR A 57 -4.97 -10.82 -16.15
C TYR A 57 -4.46 -10.10 -17.42
N THR A 58 -4.72 -8.80 -17.52
CA THR A 58 -4.28 -7.94 -18.63
C THR A 58 -2.79 -7.65 -18.56
N ALA A 59 -2.29 -7.34 -17.36
CA ALA A 59 -0.87 -7.22 -17.03
C ALA A 59 -0.07 -8.48 -17.39
N SER A 60 -0.70 -9.64 -17.23
CA SER A 60 -0.12 -10.97 -17.49
C SER A 60 1.10 -11.27 -16.62
N PRO A 61 0.93 -11.81 -15.40
CA PRO A 61 2.03 -12.18 -14.51
C PRO A 61 3.04 -13.08 -15.21
N THR A 62 2.61 -14.00 -16.06
CA THR A 62 3.53 -14.86 -16.84
C THR A 62 4.39 -14.10 -17.84
N LYS A 63 3.92 -12.99 -18.41
CA LYS A 63 4.76 -12.12 -19.23
C LYS A 63 5.88 -11.49 -18.39
N ILE A 64 5.58 -11.06 -17.16
CA ILE A 64 6.57 -10.51 -16.23
C ILE A 64 7.57 -11.60 -15.81
N PHE A 65 7.07 -12.79 -15.46
CA PHE A 65 7.90 -13.88 -14.93
C PHE A 65 8.77 -14.55 -16.00
N PHE A 66 8.21 -14.84 -17.18
CA PHE A 66 8.82 -15.69 -18.19
C PHE A 66 9.11 -14.99 -19.52
N GLY A 67 8.71 -13.72 -19.68
CA GLY A 67 8.87 -12.96 -20.93
C GLY A 67 7.83 -13.29 -22.00
N LYS A 68 6.90 -14.21 -21.71
CA LYS A 68 5.82 -14.61 -22.63
C LYS A 68 4.48 -14.76 -21.91
N ARG A 69 3.42 -14.24 -22.50
CA ARG A 69 2.05 -14.34 -21.98
C ARG A 69 1.49 -15.75 -22.15
N HIS A 70 1.02 -16.32 -21.04
CA HIS A 70 0.32 -17.60 -20.99
C HIS A 70 -1.05 -17.44 -20.31
N ARG A 71 -2.08 -17.10 -21.09
CA ARG A 71 -3.43 -16.73 -20.60
C ARG A 71 -4.04 -17.72 -19.59
N LYS A 72 -3.95 -19.02 -19.85
CA LYS A 72 -4.50 -20.06 -18.94
C LYS A 72 -3.77 -20.08 -17.60
N MET A 73 -2.45 -19.93 -17.63
CA MET A 73 -1.63 -19.86 -16.43
C MET A 73 -1.89 -18.56 -15.65
N ASP A 74 -1.99 -17.42 -16.34
CA ASP A 74 -2.35 -16.15 -15.69
C ASP A 74 -3.67 -16.27 -14.93
N SER A 75 -4.69 -16.88 -15.56
CA SER A 75 -6.01 -17.07 -14.93
C SER A 75 -5.93 -17.99 -13.70
N ALA A 76 -5.17 -19.09 -13.81
CA ALA A 76 -4.99 -20.04 -12.71
C ALA A 76 -4.20 -19.43 -11.54
N LEU A 77 -3.18 -18.62 -11.82
CA LEU A 77 -2.42 -17.88 -10.80
C LEU A 77 -3.32 -16.89 -10.06
N ILE A 78 -4.11 -16.11 -10.79
CA ILE A 78 -5.04 -15.14 -10.20
C ILE A 78 -6.06 -15.84 -9.31
N PHE A 79 -6.64 -16.95 -9.77
CA PHE A 79 -7.54 -17.77 -8.95
C PHE A 79 -6.85 -18.29 -7.68
N ALA A 80 -5.62 -18.79 -7.78
CA ALA A 80 -4.86 -19.25 -6.63
C ALA A 80 -4.60 -18.12 -5.63
N TYR A 81 -4.27 -16.91 -6.10
CA TYR A 81 -4.07 -15.73 -5.26
C TYR A 81 -5.36 -15.30 -4.57
N PHE A 82 -6.48 -15.21 -5.27
CA PHE A 82 -7.79 -14.92 -4.66
C PHE A 82 -8.19 -15.95 -3.61
N SER A 83 -7.87 -17.23 -3.84
CA SER A 83 -8.12 -18.29 -2.87
C SER A 83 -7.32 -18.06 -1.57
N LEU A 84 -6.07 -17.62 -1.67
CA LEU A 84 -5.21 -17.36 -0.50
C LEU A 84 -5.65 -16.14 0.34
N ILE A 85 -6.40 -15.19 -0.23
CA ILE A 85 -6.89 -13.99 0.48
C ILE A 85 -8.35 -14.10 0.94
N ILE A 86 -8.95 -15.30 0.94
CA ILE A 86 -10.35 -15.46 1.37
C ILE A 86 -10.61 -14.90 2.78
N LYS A 87 -9.59 -14.90 3.64
CA LYS A 87 -9.66 -14.31 4.99
C LYS A 87 -10.08 -12.84 4.97
N ASN A 88 -9.68 -12.08 3.95
CA ASN A 88 -10.06 -10.68 3.82
C ASN A 88 -11.57 -10.55 3.50
N PHE A 89 -12.11 -11.51 2.76
CA PHE A 89 -13.56 -11.59 2.48
C PHE A 89 -14.37 -12.01 3.70
N VAL A 90 -13.85 -12.96 4.49
CA VAL A 90 -14.43 -13.34 5.78
C VAL A 90 -14.44 -12.16 6.75
N ALA A 91 -13.31 -11.45 6.89
CA ALA A 91 -13.20 -10.27 7.73
C ALA A 91 -14.18 -9.16 7.32
N TYR A 92 -14.27 -8.88 6.01
CA TYR A 92 -15.25 -7.92 5.48
C TYR A 92 -16.68 -8.36 5.78
N SER A 93 -17.03 -9.63 5.55
CA SER A 93 -18.36 -10.17 5.83
C SER A 93 -18.73 -10.07 7.32
N SER A 94 -17.75 -10.26 8.21
CA SER A 94 -17.93 -10.11 9.65
C SER A 94 -18.23 -8.67 10.04
N ALA A 95 -17.62 -7.69 9.39
CA ALA A 95 -17.84 -6.29 9.69
C ALA A 95 -19.16 -5.76 9.09
N ALA A 96 -19.51 -6.21 7.88
CA ALA A 96 -20.71 -5.76 7.16
C ALA A 96 -22.04 -6.41 7.62
N ILE A 97 -21.99 -7.43 8.48
CA ILE A 97 -23.17 -8.23 8.87
C ILE A 97 -24.31 -7.42 9.50
N HIS A 98 -24.00 -6.31 10.18
CA HIS A 98 -24.97 -5.48 10.89
C HIS A 98 -25.55 -4.35 10.04
N GLU A 99 -24.87 -4.01 8.95
CA GLU A 99 -25.25 -2.91 8.06
C GLU A 99 -25.94 -3.43 6.80
N ALA A 100 -25.70 -4.69 6.45
CA ALA A 100 -26.32 -5.34 5.30
C ALA A 100 -27.82 -5.61 5.53
N PRO A 101 -28.68 -5.38 4.52
CA PRO A 101 -30.06 -5.83 4.53
C PRO A 101 -30.16 -7.36 4.56
N GLU A 102 -31.36 -7.82 4.90
CA GLU A 102 -31.59 -9.18 5.39
C GLU A 102 -31.05 -10.28 4.46
N GLU A 103 -31.22 -10.12 3.15
CA GLU A 103 -30.82 -11.09 2.13
C GLU A 103 -29.29 -11.30 2.10
N LEU A 104 -28.52 -10.20 2.07
CA LEU A 104 -27.05 -10.25 2.10
C LEU A 104 -26.52 -10.61 3.49
N SER A 105 -27.23 -10.20 4.54
CA SER A 105 -26.88 -10.57 5.91
C SER A 105 -26.91 -12.08 6.14
N LEU A 106 -27.79 -12.83 5.45
CA LEU A 106 -27.84 -14.29 5.53
C LEU A 106 -26.59 -14.93 4.92
N LEU A 107 -26.14 -14.41 3.77
CA LEU A 107 -24.89 -14.85 3.15
C LEU A 107 -23.69 -14.56 4.07
N TYR A 108 -23.61 -13.36 4.65
CA TYR A 108 -22.53 -13.00 5.59
C TYR A 108 -22.55 -13.85 6.84
N ARG A 109 -23.72 -14.10 7.43
CA ARG A 109 -23.87 -15.02 8.57
C ARG A 109 -23.33 -16.39 8.23
N LEU A 110 -23.63 -16.92 7.05
CA LEU A 110 -23.13 -18.21 6.59
C LEU A 110 -21.60 -18.18 6.43
N ILE A 111 -21.04 -17.14 5.81
CA ILE A 111 -19.59 -16.98 5.66
C ILE A 111 -18.89 -16.91 7.02
N VAL A 112 -19.41 -16.11 7.94
CA VAL A 112 -18.85 -15.92 9.30
C VAL A 112 -18.99 -17.20 10.12
N GLN A 113 -20.12 -17.92 9.99
CA GLN A 113 -20.36 -19.19 10.68
C GLN A 113 -19.34 -20.27 10.28
N TYR A 114 -18.94 -20.30 9.01
CA TYR A 114 -17.96 -21.25 8.47
C TYR A 114 -16.59 -20.60 8.18
N ALA A 115 -16.28 -19.48 8.86
CA ALA A 115 -15.10 -18.68 8.59
C ALA A 115 -13.80 -19.51 8.61
N ALA A 116 -13.59 -20.27 9.69
CA ALA A 116 -12.37 -21.05 9.88
C ALA A 116 -12.22 -22.16 8.83
N GLU A 117 -13.31 -22.84 8.49
CA GLU A 117 -13.34 -23.90 7.48
C GLU A 117 -13.10 -23.34 6.08
N LEU A 118 -13.72 -22.22 5.74
CA LEU A 118 -13.54 -21.53 4.45
C LEU A 118 -12.10 -21.04 4.29
N GLU A 119 -11.58 -20.34 5.29
CA GLU A 119 -10.19 -19.88 5.31
C GLU A 119 -9.21 -21.02 5.12
N GLN A 120 -9.38 -22.09 5.91
CA GLN A 120 -8.52 -23.26 5.78
C GLN A 120 -8.65 -23.90 4.40
N PHE A 121 -9.88 -24.18 3.93
CA PHE A 121 -10.13 -24.84 2.65
C PHE A 121 -9.52 -24.07 1.48
N PHE A 122 -9.82 -22.79 1.35
CA PHE A 122 -9.31 -21.98 0.23
C PHE A 122 -7.81 -21.72 0.35
N PHE A 123 -7.24 -21.69 1.56
CA PHE A 123 -5.79 -21.65 1.74
C PHE A 123 -5.13 -22.92 1.18
N TYR A 124 -5.69 -24.11 1.46
CA TYR A 124 -5.21 -25.36 0.88
C TYR A 124 -5.34 -25.35 -0.65
N VAL A 125 -6.50 -24.95 -1.19
CA VAL A 125 -6.74 -24.85 -2.64
C VAL A 125 -5.72 -23.91 -3.29
N GLY A 126 -5.54 -22.71 -2.76
CA GLY A 126 -4.62 -21.70 -3.29
C GLY A 126 -3.16 -22.15 -3.20
N GLY A 127 -2.72 -22.65 -2.04
CA GLY A 127 -1.35 -23.12 -1.81
C GLY A 127 -1.00 -24.31 -2.69
N THR A 128 -1.88 -25.31 -2.78
CA THR A 128 -1.68 -26.48 -3.67
C THR A 128 -1.69 -26.07 -5.13
N ALA A 129 -2.59 -25.15 -5.55
CA ALA A 129 -2.59 -24.63 -6.90
C ALA A 129 -1.26 -23.95 -7.23
N LEU A 130 -0.72 -23.06 -6.39
CA LEU A 130 0.58 -22.42 -6.63
C LEU A 130 1.72 -23.43 -6.76
N PHE A 131 1.74 -24.46 -5.92
CA PHE A 131 2.72 -25.54 -6.01
C PHE A 131 2.63 -26.28 -7.35
N LEU A 132 1.43 -26.71 -7.76
CA LEU A 132 1.22 -27.41 -9.02
C LEU A 132 1.52 -26.54 -10.25
N LEU A 133 1.16 -25.26 -10.21
CA LEU A 133 1.45 -24.31 -11.28
C LEU A 133 2.96 -24.05 -11.38
N ALA A 134 3.68 -23.91 -10.27
CA ALA A 134 5.14 -23.76 -10.27
C ALA A 134 5.82 -24.99 -10.86
N MET A 135 5.37 -26.19 -10.48
CA MET A 135 5.87 -27.47 -11.02
C MET A 135 5.61 -27.58 -12.53
N TYR A 136 4.39 -27.25 -12.97
CA TYR A 136 4.03 -27.24 -14.39
C TYR A 136 4.85 -26.23 -15.19
N ALA A 137 5.06 -25.02 -14.68
CA ALA A 137 5.89 -24.00 -15.33
C ALA A 137 7.35 -24.43 -15.44
N ALA A 138 7.92 -24.99 -14.37
CA ALA A 138 9.29 -25.51 -14.36
C ALA A 138 9.50 -26.60 -15.41
N TYR A 139 8.48 -27.45 -15.63
CA TYR A 139 8.53 -28.51 -16.63
C TYR A 139 8.30 -28.01 -18.06
N ARG A 140 7.36 -27.07 -18.26
CA ARG A 140 6.80 -26.79 -19.60
C ARG A 140 7.29 -25.50 -20.24
N TYR A 141 7.65 -24.47 -19.47
CA TYR A 141 7.92 -23.15 -20.03
C TYR A 141 9.41 -22.90 -20.20
N ASP A 142 9.77 -22.25 -21.29
CA ASP A 142 11.10 -21.69 -21.51
C ASP A 142 11.16 -20.28 -20.91
N ILE A 143 12.30 -19.88 -20.36
CA ILE A 143 12.46 -18.54 -19.80
C ILE A 143 13.10 -17.65 -20.86
N LEU A 144 12.36 -16.61 -21.28
CA LEU A 144 12.79 -15.68 -22.32
C LEU A 144 13.35 -14.39 -21.72
N ILE A 145 14.12 -13.68 -22.54
CA ILE A 145 14.65 -12.34 -22.24
C ILE A 145 13.74 -11.30 -22.92
N PRO A 146 13.35 -10.21 -22.24
CA PRO A 146 13.57 -9.93 -20.82
C PRO A 146 12.47 -10.55 -19.92
N SER A 147 12.83 -10.96 -18.71
CA SER A 147 11.88 -11.44 -17.69
C SER A 147 12.48 -11.40 -16.28
N LEU A 148 11.64 -11.46 -15.25
CA LEU A 148 12.08 -11.53 -13.86
C LEU A 148 12.92 -12.78 -13.59
N MET A 149 12.53 -13.94 -14.16
CA MET A 149 13.29 -15.19 -13.99
C MET A 149 14.69 -15.08 -14.61
N HIS A 150 14.83 -14.43 -15.77
CA HIS A 150 16.14 -14.15 -16.36
C HIS A 150 17.01 -13.27 -15.45
N VAL A 151 16.42 -12.29 -14.77
CA VAL A 151 17.14 -11.44 -13.81
C VAL A 151 17.67 -12.24 -12.63
N ILE A 152 16.90 -13.20 -12.10
CA ILE A 152 17.28 -14.07 -10.97
C ILE A 152 18.16 -15.25 -11.42
N HIS A 153 18.76 -15.17 -12.62
CA HIS A 153 19.75 -16.12 -13.16
C HIS A 153 19.20 -17.49 -13.63
N GLU A 154 17.94 -17.55 -14.06
CA GLU A 154 17.42 -18.70 -14.79
C GLU A 154 17.12 -18.29 -16.24
N GLU A 155 17.81 -18.88 -17.21
CA GLU A 155 17.55 -18.61 -18.63
C GLU A 155 17.58 -19.87 -19.49
N GLY A 156 16.83 -19.82 -20.60
CA GLY A 156 16.89 -20.84 -21.63
C GLY A 156 15.86 -21.97 -21.46
N PRO A 157 16.13 -23.11 -22.13
CA PRO A 157 15.14 -24.16 -22.31
C PRO A 157 14.84 -24.90 -21.01
N ARG A 158 13.84 -25.78 -21.08
CA ARG A 158 13.46 -26.67 -19.98
C ARG A 158 14.65 -27.45 -19.39
N PRO A 159 14.66 -27.70 -18.07
CA PRO A 159 15.72 -28.43 -17.40
C PRO A 159 15.79 -29.90 -17.88
N LYS A 160 17.00 -30.39 -18.15
CA LYS A 160 17.24 -31.78 -18.60
C LYS A 160 17.52 -32.75 -17.45
N THR A 161 17.85 -32.25 -16.26
CA THR A 161 18.19 -33.06 -15.08
C THR A 161 17.22 -32.77 -13.93
N ALA A 162 16.99 -33.79 -13.08
CA ALA A 162 16.10 -33.65 -11.93
C ALA A 162 16.53 -32.54 -10.96
N GLY A 163 17.85 -32.38 -10.74
CA GLY A 163 18.38 -31.31 -9.88
C GLY A 163 18.10 -29.90 -10.43
N LYS A 164 18.32 -29.68 -11.74
CA LYS A 164 17.99 -28.39 -12.37
C LYS A 164 16.48 -28.14 -12.38
N PHE A 165 15.68 -29.19 -12.53
CA PHE A 165 14.22 -29.09 -12.42
C PHE A 165 13.79 -28.68 -11.01
N ALA A 166 14.33 -29.33 -9.97
CA ALA A 166 14.02 -29.00 -8.58
C ALA A 166 14.41 -27.55 -8.23
N LEU A 167 15.61 -27.11 -8.64
CA LEU A 167 16.05 -25.73 -8.43
C LEU A 167 15.12 -24.72 -9.12
N ARG A 168 14.83 -24.93 -10.42
CA ARG A 168 13.94 -24.06 -11.18
C ARG A 168 12.53 -24.03 -10.61
N PHE A 169 12.01 -25.18 -10.17
CA PHE A 169 10.74 -25.29 -9.47
C PHE A 169 10.71 -24.43 -8.20
N LEU A 170 11.73 -24.55 -7.34
CA LEU A 170 11.83 -23.78 -6.10
C LEU A 170 11.90 -22.28 -6.37
N ILE A 171 12.69 -21.84 -7.36
CA ILE A 171 12.78 -20.42 -7.74
C ILE A 171 11.43 -19.90 -8.26
N ILE A 172 10.75 -20.64 -9.13
CA ILE A 172 9.42 -20.25 -9.64
C ILE A 172 8.41 -20.17 -8.48
N LEU A 173 8.41 -21.15 -7.58
CA LEU A 173 7.54 -21.15 -6.41
C LEU A 173 7.80 -19.92 -5.53
N LEU A 174 9.07 -19.59 -5.26
CA LEU A 174 9.45 -18.39 -4.52
C LEU A 174 9.02 -17.11 -5.23
N VAL A 175 9.13 -17.04 -6.56
CA VAL A 175 8.65 -15.88 -7.34
C VAL A 175 7.13 -15.74 -7.27
N TYR A 176 6.39 -16.86 -7.35
CA TYR A 176 4.92 -16.84 -7.21
C TYR A 176 4.51 -16.38 -5.82
N VAL A 177 5.16 -16.88 -4.77
CA VAL A 177 4.84 -16.46 -3.41
C VAL A 177 5.32 -15.03 -3.14
N PHE A 178 6.47 -14.61 -3.66
CA PHE A 178 6.91 -13.22 -3.61
C PHE A 178 5.88 -12.29 -4.27
N PHE A 179 5.44 -12.62 -5.47
CA PHE A 179 4.43 -11.83 -6.16
C PHE A 179 3.11 -11.82 -5.39
N PHE A 180 2.68 -12.95 -4.83
CA PHE A 180 1.50 -13.02 -3.98
C PHE A 180 1.62 -12.09 -2.75
N VAL A 181 2.66 -12.28 -1.95
CA VAL A 181 2.83 -11.59 -0.66
C VAL A 181 3.11 -10.10 -0.84
N VAL A 182 3.93 -9.72 -1.82
CA VAL A 182 4.43 -8.34 -1.95
C VAL A 182 3.63 -7.53 -2.96
N VAL A 183 3.25 -8.13 -4.10
CA VAL A 183 2.56 -7.40 -5.18
C VAL A 183 1.06 -7.55 -5.05
N PHE A 184 0.55 -8.78 -5.01
CA PHE A 184 -0.89 -9.04 -5.02
C PHE A 184 -1.56 -8.57 -3.71
N ASN A 185 -1.03 -8.94 -2.54
CA ASN A 185 -1.59 -8.48 -1.26
C ASN A 185 -1.52 -6.95 -1.15
N LEU A 186 -0.38 -6.33 -1.49
CA LEU A 186 -0.28 -4.88 -1.50
C LEU A 186 -1.28 -4.26 -2.47
N MET A 187 -1.43 -4.80 -3.69
CA MET A 187 -2.46 -4.31 -4.63
C MET A 187 -3.88 -4.49 -4.10
N MET A 188 -4.18 -5.57 -3.37
CA MET A 188 -5.47 -5.81 -2.73
C MET A 188 -5.74 -4.81 -1.61
N GLU A 189 -4.72 -4.50 -0.80
CA GLU A 189 -4.78 -3.46 0.22
C GLU A 189 -4.98 -2.10 -0.45
N TRP A 190 -4.09 -1.70 -1.38
CA TRP A 190 -4.22 -0.48 -2.20
C TRP A 190 -5.60 -0.36 -2.81
N LEU A 191 -6.13 -1.44 -3.38
CA LEU A 191 -7.44 -1.41 -3.99
C LEU A 191 -8.53 -1.25 -2.93
N ALA A 192 -8.47 -1.96 -1.80
CA ALA A 192 -9.43 -1.77 -0.72
C ALA A 192 -9.53 -0.29 -0.30
N ILE A 193 -8.39 0.39 -0.25
CA ILE A 193 -8.23 1.81 0.11
C ILE A 193 -8.64 2.74 -1.03
N ALA A 194 -8.11 2.50 -2.23
CA ALA A 194 -8.27 3.33 -3.42
C ALA A 194 -9.69 3.29 -3.96
N VAL A 195 -10.37 2.17 -3.75
CA VAL A 195 -11.81 2.01 -4.00
C VAL A 195 -12.60 2.90 -3.06
N ASP A 196 -12.12 3.17 -1.84
CA ASP A 196 -12.78 4.10 -0.92
C ASP A 196 -12.27 5.54 -1.06
N ALA A 197 -11.34 5.81 -2.00
CA ALA A 197 -10.79 7.14 -2.26
C ALA A 197 -11.29 7.74 -3.59
N PRO A 198 -12.23 8.71 -3.57
CA PRO A 198 -12.76 9.37 -4.77
C PRO A 198 -11.70 9.96 -5.72
N LEU A 199 -10.56 10.38 -5.19
CA LEU A 199 -9.47 11.03 -5.93
C LEU A 199 -8.68 10.08 -6.85
N LEU A 200 -8.38 8.86 -6.39
CA LEU A 200 -7.69 7.86 -7.22
C LEU A 200 -8.63 7.34 -8.31
N MET A 201 -9.91 7.23 -7.96
CA MET A 201 -10.97 6.84 -8.86
C MET A 201 -11.28 7.90 -9.91
N LEU A 202 -11.24 9.19 -9.58
CA LEU A 202 -11.24 10.32 -10.55
C LEU A 202 -10.05 10.24 -11.52
N GLY A 203 -8.87 9.91 -11.02
CA GLY A 203 -7.66 9.73 -11.84
C GLY A 203 -7.73 8.52 -12.78
N LEU A 204 -8.25 7.39 -12.28
CA LEU A 204 -8.50 6.19 -13.09
C LEU A 204 -9.63 6.42 -14.12
N PHE A 205 -10.63 7.23 -13.75
CA PHE A 205 -11.80 7.58 -14.55
C PHE A 205 -11.49 8.24 -15.87
N PHE A 206 -10.67 9.28 -15.81
CA PHE A 206 -10.39 10.05 -17.01
C PHE A 206 -9.33 9.40 -17.89
N TYR A 207 -8.42 8.63 -17.27
CA TYR A 207 -7.39 7.88 -17.99
C TYR A 207 -7.96 6.81 -18.92
N LEU A 208 -8.93 6.01 -18.45
CA LEU A 208 -9.43 4.87 -19.23
C LEU A 208 -10.45 5.26 -20.30
N PHE A 209 -11.24 6.35 -20.13
CA PHE A 209 -12.42 6.60 -20.97
C PHE A 209 -12.41 7.84 -21.85
N LYS A 210 -11.46 8.76 -21.67
CA LYS A 210 -11.32 9.89 -22.61
C LYS A 210 -9.90 10.32 -22.92
N ALA A 211 -8.86 9.70 -22.35
CA ALA A 211 -7.48 10.07 -22.66
C ALA A 211 -7.19 10.05 -24.18
N LYS A 212 -7.82 9.17 -24.95
CA LYS A 212 -7.63 9.14 -26.41
C LYS A 212 -8.37 10.24 -27.18
N ASP A 213 -9.42 10.83 -26.60
CA ASP A 213 -10.25 11.87 -27.24
C ASP A 213 -9.95 13.28 -26.72
N PHE A 214 -9.27 13.40 -25.58
CA PHE A 214 -8.75 14.67 -25.12
C PHE A 214 -7.47 15.04 -25.87
N GLY A 215 -7.33 16.34 -26.18
CA GLY A 215 -6.05 16.85 -26.64
C GLY A 215 -4.93 16.47 -25.67
N THR A 216 -3.78 16.13 -26.23
CA THR A 216 -2.55 15.75 -25.50
C THR A 216 -2.11 16.78 -24.46
N GLU A 217 -2.63 18.00 -24.54
CA GLU A 217 -2.36 19.09 -23.62
C GLU A 217 -3.15 19.07 -22.31
N THR A 218 -4.28 18.35 -22.25
CA THR A 218 -5.13 18.34 -21.05
C THR A 218 -4.41 17.70 -19.85
N LEU A 219 -4.62 18.27 -18.66
CA LEU A 219 -4.07 17.75 -17.41
C LEU A 219 -4.46 16.27 -17.18
N LEU A 220 -5.66 15.90 -17.63
CA LEU A 220 -6.21 14.54 -17.52
C LEU A 220 -5.48 13.53 -18.40
N TYR A 221 -5.21 13.86 -19.68
CA TYR A 221 -4.37 13.00 -20.54
C TYR A 221 -2.98 12.81 -19.92
N LYS A 222 -2.39 13.90 -19.43
CA LYS A 222 -1.06 13.90 -18.80
C LYS A 222 -1.04 13.01 -17.55
N LEU A 223 -2.06 13.07 -16.69
CA LEU A 223 -2.20 12.21 -15.50
C LEU A 223 -2.36 10.73 -15.85
N GLY A 224 -3.23 10.43 -16.81
CA GLY A 224 -3.47 9.06 -17.21
C GLY A 224 -2.25 8.40 -17.87
N ASN A 225 -1.67 9.08 -18.86
CA ASN A 225 -0.45 8.62 -19.50
C ASN A 225 0.71 8.51 -18.49
N MET A 226 0.75 9.36 -17.45
CA MET A 226 1.71 9.23 -16.36
C MET A 226 1.56 7.91 -15.60
N GLY A 227 0.34 7.45 -15.35
CA GLY A 227 0.07 6.16 -14.70
C GLY A 227 0.54 4.96 -15.54
N GLU A 228 0.22 4.96 -16.83
CA GLU A 228 0.68 3.91 -17.76
C GLU A 228 2.20 3.88 -17.87
N GLU A 229 2.80 5.05 -18.11
CA GLU A 229 4.23 5.18 -18.23
C GLU A 229 4.92 4.77 -16.95
N PHE A 230 4.38 5.18 -15.80
CA PHE A 230 4.89 4.77 -14.50
C PHE A 230 4.85 3.26 -14.37
N TYR A 231 3.71 2.63 -14.62
CA TYR A 231 3.53 1.19 -14.55
C TYR A 231 4.49 0.42 -15.47
N LEU A 232 4.58 0.81 -16.75
CA LEU A 232 5.48 0.18 -17.71
C LEU A 232 6.95 0.35 -17.31
N LYS A 233 7.35 1.56 -16.89
CA LYS A 233 8.72 1.81 -16.43
C LYS A 233 9.02 1.07 -15.12
N PHE A 234 8.04 0.95 -14.23
CA PHE A 234 8.16 0.23 -12.98
C PHE A 234 8.36 -1.28 -13.21
N ILE A 235 7.55 -1.90 -14.07
CA ILE A 235 7.75 -3.30 -14.49
C ILE A 235 9.12 -3.50 -15.10
N ASN A 236 9.58 -2.56 -15.92
CA ASN A 236 10.90 -2.64 -16.54
C ASN A 236 12.06 -2.65 -15.52
N LEU A 237 11.85 -2.19 -14.28
CA LEU A 237 12.86 -2.34 -13.21
C LEU A 237 13.12 -3.82 -12.90
N PHE A 238 12.09 -4.67 -12.98
CA PHE A 238 12.18 -6.12 -12.71
C PHE A 238 12.69 -6.93 -13.91
N HIS A 239 12.85 -6.28 -15.06
CA HIS A 239 13.39 -6.89 -16.28
C HIS A 239 14.89 -6.64 -16.48
N GLN A 240 15.51 -5.83 -15.62
CA GLN A 240 16.93 -5.46 -15.71
C GLN A 240 17.67 -5.81 -14.41
N LYS A 241 18.73 -6.60 -14.52
CA LYS A 241 19.55 -7.04 -13.36
C LYS A 241 20.07 -5.87 -12.52
N THR A 242 20.43 -4.77 -13.16
CA THR A 242 20.98 -3.58 -12.50
C THR A 242 19.93 -2.71 -11.81
N ARG A 243 18.63 -2.91 -12.09
CA ARG A 243 17.54 -2.06 -11.58
C ARG A 243 16.52 -2.79 -10.71
N ILE A 244 16.62 -4.12 -10.58
CA ILE A 244 15.69 -4.89 -9.75
C ILE A 244 15.71 -4.43 -8.28
N PHE A 245 16.87 -4.03 -7.76
CA PHE A 245 16.99 -3.52 -6.39
C PHE A 245 16.21 -2.24 -6.18
N LEU A 246 16.26 -1.33 -7.17
CA LEU A 246 15.43 -0.13 -7.18
C LEU A 246 13.94 -0.47 -7.29
N GLY A 247 13.56 -1.52 -8.01
CA GLY A 247 12.19 -2.03 -8.06
C GLY A 247 11.69 -2.53 -6.70
N ILE A 248 12.48 -3.35 -6.01
CA ILE A 248 12.16 -3.85 -4.65
C ILE A 248 12.06 -2.70 -3.65
N ALA A 249 13.02 -1.78 -3.66
CA ALA A 249 12.98 -0.59 -2.83
C ALA A 249 11.74 0.28 -3.13
N GLY A 250 11.34 0.38 -4.41
CA GLY A 250 10.14 1.07 -4.82
C GLY A 250 8.87 0.43 -4.26
N MET A 251 8.76 -0.89 -4.28
CA MET A 251 7.65 -1.60 -3.64
C MET A 251 7.59 -1.34 -2.14
N LEU A 252 8.73 -1.35 -1.45
CA LEU A 252 8.81 -1.07 -0.01
C LEU A 252 8.34 0.36 0.32
N VAL A 253 8.74 1.32 -0.50
CA VAL A 253 8.36 2.72 -0.38
C VAL A 253 6.89 2.95 -0.73
N LEU A 254 6.34 2.25 -1.74
CA LEU A 254 4.91 2.31 -2.07
C LEU A 254 4.04 1.81 -0.92
N HIS A 255 4.49 0.79 -0.19
CA HIS A 255 3.82 0.33 1.02
C HIS A 255 3.85 1.36 2.16
N LEU A 256 4.84 2.23 2.25
CA LEU A 256 4.78 3.36 3.19
C LEU A 256 3.72 4.40 2.76
N VAL A 257 3.63 4.65 1.46
CA VAL A 257 2.69 5.63 0.88
C VAL A 257 1.23 5.17 1.05
N THR A 258 0.95 3.86 1.10
CA THR A 258 -0.41 3.39 1.43
C THR A 258 -0.83 3.80 2.81
N ASP A 259 0.07 3.66 3.78
CA ASP A 259 -0.29 3.96 5.16
C ASP A 259 -0.48 5.47 5.39
N VAL A 260 0.16 6.31 4.56
CA VAL A 260 -0.21 7.74 4.47
C VAL A 260 -1.66 7.91 4.02
N GLY A 261 -2.08 7.16 2.99
CA GLY A 261 -3.46 7.17 2.49
C GLY A 261 -4.47 6.64 3.51
N ASN A 262 -4.11 5.59 4.26
CA ASN A 262 -5.02 4.85 5.15
C ASN A 262 -5.21 5.48 6.51
N PHE A 263 -4.14 6.09 7.02
CA PHE A 263 -4.12 6.58 8.39
C PHE A 263 -4.01 8.09 8.38
N VAL A 264 -2.96 8.61 7.73
CA VAL A 264 -2.63 10.02 7.87
C VAL A 264 -3.68 10.91 7.23
N ILE A 265 -4.08 10.65 5.98
CA ILE A 265 -5.11 11.47 5.31
C ILE A 265 -6.43 11.45 6.11
N PRO A 266 -6.98 10.28 6.50
CA PRO A 266 -8.11 10.18 7.42
C PRO A 266 -7.99 11.03 8.68
N TYR A 267 -6.87 10.96 9.41
CA TYR A 267 -6.67 11.78 10.59
C TYR A 267 -6.66 13.27 10.32
N LEU A 268 -6.12 13.70 9.17
CA LEU A 268 -6.02 15.11 8.84
C LEU A 268 -7.37 15.70 8.42
N VAL A 269 -8.17 14.94 7.69
CA VAL A 269 -9.41 15.45 7.08
C VAL A 269 -10.67 15.11 7.90
N GLY A 270 -10.61 14.04 8.71
CA GLY A 270 -11.74 13.55 9.50
C GLY A 270 -12.60 12.48 8.83
N PHE A 271 -12.21 12.02 7.64
CA PHE A 271 -12.86 10.90 6.96
C PHE A 271 -12.28 9.60 7.48
N HIS A 272 -13.05 8.79 8.21
CA HIS A 272 -12.57 7.51 8.72
C HIS A 272 -13.46 6.39 8.18
N ASP A 273 -12.85 5.40 7.53
CA ASP A 273 -13.54 4.15 7.21
C ASP A 273 -13.83 3.42 8.52
N ILE A 274 -15.10 3.32 8.88
CA ILE A 274 -15.56 2.67 10.11
C ILE A 274 -15.07 1.21 10.15
N LEU A 275 -14.99 0.51 9.02
CA LEU A 275 -14.57 -0.90 8.96
C LEU A 275 -13.10 -1.07 9.34
N TYR A 276 -12.27 -0.08 9.01
CA TYR A 276 -10.85 -0.08 9.32
C TYR A 276 -10.58 0.47 10.72
N PHE A 277 -11.18 1.63 11.05
CA PHE A 277 -10.94 2.32 12.31
C PHE A 277 -11.58 1.68 13.54
N SER A 278 -12.70 0.95 13.37
CA SER A 278 -13.35 0.21 14.47
C SER A 278 -12.50 -0.93 15.04
N GLN A 279 -11.54 -1.44 14.25
CA GLN A 279 -10.64 -2.51 14.67
C GLN A 279 -9.45 -1.98 15.47
N PHE A 280 -9.20 -0.68 15.38
CA PHE A 280 -8.22 -0.01 16.21
C PHE A 280 -8.85 0.40 17.54
N GLY A 281 -8.06 0.29 18.60
CA GLY A 281 -8.47 0.68 19.94
C GLY A 281 -8.55 2.21 20.10
N PRO A 282 -8.48 2.74 21.34
CA PRO A 282 -8.42 4.18 21.55
C PRO A 282 -7.14 4.79 20.96
N GLY A 283 -7.21 6.09 20.60
CA GLY A 283 -6.07 6.87 20.11
C GLY A 283 -6.03 7.07 18.59
N HIS A 284 -7.18 7.01 17.92
CA HIS A 284 -7.33 7.14 16.47
C HIS A 284 -8.34 8.24 16.10
N ASP A 285 -8.46 9.26 16.96
CA ASP A 285 -9.35 10.40 16.73
C ASP A 285 -8.78 11.28 15.61
N ALA A 286 -9.64 11.81 14.74
CA ALA A 286 -9.18 12.75 13.72
C ALA A 286 -8.62 14.03 14.38
N LEU A 287 -7.56 14.62 13.82
CA LEU A 287 -6.93 15.83 14.36
C LEU A 287 -7.91 17.00 14.54
N PRO A 288 -8.84 17.28 13.61
CA PRO A 288 -9.84 18.34 13.84
C PRO A 288 -10.71 18.08 15.07
N GLN A 289 -11.13 16.84 15.29
CA GLN A 289 -11.94 16.45 16.46
C GLN A 289 -11.12 16.55 17.74
N LEU A 290 -9.86 16.09 17.72
CA LEU A 290 -8.95 16.15 18.85
C LEU A 290 -8.62 17.59 19.23
N PHE A 291 -8.41 18.46 18.25
CA PHE A 291 -8.25 19.90 18.46
C PHE A 291 -9.47 20.53 19.13
N LEU A 292 -10.69 20.26 18.63
CA LEU A 292 -11.92 20.80 19.22
C LEU A 292 -12.11 20.31 20.66
N LYS A 293 -11.82 19.03 20.92
CA LYS A 293 -11.85 18.43 22.25
C LYS A 293 -10.87 19.13 23.20
N ASP A 294 -9.63 19.33 22.77
CA ASP A 294 -8.59 20.01 23.56
C ASP A 294 -8.96 21.46 23.89
N VAL A 295 -9.48 22.21 22.92
CA VAL A 295 -9.93 23.59 23.11
C VAL A 295 -11.08 23.65 24.13
N ALA A 296 -12.05 22.73 24.00
CA ALA A 296 -13.21 22.67 24.89
C ALA A 296 -12.84 22.22 26.31
N SER A 297 -11.99 21.19 26.45
CA SER A 297 -11.66 20.60 27.75
C SER A 297 -10.75 21.46 28.61
N SER A 298 -9.89 22.27 27.98
CA SER A 298 -8.86 23.04 28.70
C SER A 298 -9.18 24.52 28.83
N ALA A 299 -10.37 24.96 28.42
CA ALA A 299 -10.83 26.36 28.47
C ALA A 299 -9.76 27.34 27.95
N LEU A 300 -9.12 26.98 26.82
CA LEU A 300 -7.98 27.72 26.28
C LEU A 300 -8.41 29.12 25.84
N SER A 301 -7.58 30.12 26.14
CA SER A 301 -7.72 31.45 25.52
C SER A 301 -7.57 31.36 24.00
N ILE A 302 -8.16 32.30 23.26
CA ILE A 302 -8.06 32.37 21.79
C ILE A 302 -6.59 32.30 21.33
N ARG A 303 -5.67 32.98 22.04
CA ARG A 303 -4.23 32.93 21.77
C ARG A 303 -3.66 31.52 21.92
N GLN A 304 -4.01 30.81 22.99
CA GLN A 304 -3.56 29.43 23.21
C GLN A 304 -4.16 28.47 22.18
N ALA A 305 -5.41 28.68 21.76
CA ALA A 305 -6.03 27.91 20.69
C ALA A 305 -5.29 28.07 19.34
N TYR A 306 -4.86 29.29 18.98
CA TYR A 306 -4.02 29.51 17.79
C TYR A 306 -2.65 28.84 17.88
N VAL A 307 -2.01 28.86 19.06
CA VAL A 307 -0.74 28.16 19.30
C VAL A 307 -0.94 26.65 19.14
N LEU A 308 -1.99 26.10 19.75
CA LEU A 308 -2.33 24.68 19.63
C LEU A 308 -2.60 24.28 18.17
N LEU A 309 -3.39 25.06 17.43
CA LEU A 309 -3.67 24.83 16.02
C LEU A 309 -2.38 24.80 15.19
N SER A 310 -1.45 25.72 15.47
CA SER A 310 -0.15 25.78 14.79
C SER A 310 0.72 24.56 15.09
N VAL A 311 0.71 24.07 16.34
CA VAL A 311 1.42 22.85 16.73
C VAL A 311 0.84 21.62 16.02
N TYR A 312 -0.49 21.50 15.95
CA TYR A 312 -1.15 20.44 15.17
C TYR A 312 -0.79 20.50 13.69
N ALA A 313 -0.82 21.70 13.09
CA ALA A 313 -0.48 21.89 11.68
C ALA A 313 0.99 21.50 11.39
N LEU A 314 1.94 21.93 12.24
CA LEU A 314 3.34 21.55 12.10
C LEU A 314 3.55 20.03 12.27
N ASN A 315 2.85 19.39 13.21
CA ASN A 315 2.88 17.93 13.35
C ASN A 315 2.34 17.20 12.11
N ALA A 316 1.22 17.66 11.56
CA ALA A 316 0.63 17.13 10.33
C ALA A 316 1.63 17.24 9.14
N ILE A 317 2.29 18.38 9.00
CA ILE A 317 3.31 18.59 7.97
C ILE A 317 4.51 17.67 8.23
N ALA A 318 4.96 17.52 9.47
CA ALA A 318 6.08 16.66 9.83
C ALA A 318 5.82 15.20 9.44
N ILE A 319 4.68 14.63 9.85
CA ILE A 319 4.37 13.23 9.56
C ILE A 319 4.22 12.97 8.06
N LEU A 320 3.60 13.89 7.32
CA LEU A 320 3.49 13.82 5.86
C LEU A 320 4.87 13.87 5.20
N MET A 321 5.73 14.81 5.60
CA MET A 321 7.07 14.93 5.04
C MET A 321 7.93 13.70 5.37
N LEU A 322 7.90 13.20 6.61
CA LEU A 322 8.68 12.04 7.02
C LEU A 322 8.26 10.75 6.29
N LEU A 323 6.95 10.55 6.07
CA LEU A 323 6.44 9.38 5.35
C LEU A 323 6.57 9.51 3.82
N THR A 324 6.50 10.71 3.26
CA THR A 324 6.61 10.90 1.79
C THR A 324 8.04 11.15 1.31
N ALA A 325 8.97 11.52 2.19
CA ALA A 325 10.37 11.73 1.83
C ALA A 325 11.05 10.49 1.22
N PRO A 326 10.88 9.25 1.73
CA PRO A 326 11.38 8.05 1.06
C PRO A 326 10.83 7.87 -0.36
N ALA A 327 9.56 8.22 -0.58
CA ALA A 327 8.93 8.20 -1.90
C ALA A 327 9.52 9.23 -2.87
N PHE A 328 9.74 10.45 -2.38
CA PHE A 328 10.45 11.47 -3.14
C PHE A 328 11.87 11.04 -3.49
N LEU A 329 12.62 10.50 -2.53
CA LEU A 329 13.98 10.01 -2.73
C LEU A 329 14.04 8.90 -3.77
N TRP A 330 13.19 7.89 -3.61
CA TRP A 330 13.07 6.80 -4.56
C TRP A 330 12.75 7.32 -5.97
N TYR A 331 11.81 8.27 -6.09
CA TYR A 331 11.47 8.87 -7.38
C TYR A 331 12.64 9.60 -8.03
N VAL A 332 13.44 10.33 -7.23
CA VAL A 332 14.65 11.01 -7.73
C VAL A 332 15.71 9.99 -8.18
N LEU A 333 15.90 8.90 -7.43
CA LEU A 333 16.77 7.79 -7.84
C LEU A 333 16.28 7.16 -9.15
N PHE A 334 14.98 6.91 -9.26
CA PHE A 334 14.33 6.34 -10.44
C PHE A 334 14.43 7.22 -11.68
N ARG A 335 14.34 8.54 -11.54
CA ARG A 335 14.49 9.49 -12.64
C ARG A 335 15.94 9.90 -12.92
N GLU A 336 16.89 9.43 -12.11
CA GLU A 336 18.30 9.80 -12.22
C GLU A 336 18.52 11.33 -12.19
N ARG A 337 17.76 12.03 -11.34
CA ARG A 337 17.83 13.50 -11.20
C ARG A 337 18.65 13.89 -9.96
N PRO A 338 19.26 15.09 -9.94
CA PRO A 338 19.86 15.62 -8.73
C PRO A 338 18.76 16.02 -7.72
N ILE A 339 19.04 15.81 -6.43
CA ILE A 339 18.16 16.28 -5.34
C ILE A 339 18.32 17.80 -5.21
N VAL A 340 17.26 18.55 -5.53
CA VAL A 340 17.22 20.00 -5.39
C VAL A 340 16.07 20.39 -4.47
N VAL A 341 16.40 20.77 -3.24
CA VAL A 341 15.40 21.21 -2.25
C VAL A 341 15.42 22.73 -2.10
N PRO A 342 14.28 23.42 -2.22
CA PRO A 342 14.18 24.85 -1.92
C PRO A 342 14.45 25.16 -0.44
N ARG A 343 15.01 26.34 -0.15
CA ARG A 343 15.35 26.74 1.24
C ARG A 343 14.13 26.77 2.17
N PHE A 344 12.98 27.19 1.66
CA PHE A 344 11.75 27.25 2.45
C PHE A 344 11.22 25.85 2.81
N ILE A 345 11.45 24.84 1.95
CA ILE A 345 11.09 23.45 2.26
C ILE A 345 11.98 22.91 3.37
N LEU A 346 13.29 23.20 3.33
CA LEU A 346 14.23 22.82 4.41
C LEU A 346 13.79 23.45 5.75
N ALA A 347 13.50 24.74 5.73
CA ALA A 347 13.02 25.47 6.92
C ALA A 347 11.70 24.91 7.46
N LEU A 348 10.76 24.59 6.56
CA LEU A 348 9.47 24.01 6.92
C LEU A 348 9.63 22.61 7.51
N PHE A 349 10.47 21.75 6.92
CA PHE A 349 10.78 20.43 7.44
C PHE A 349 11.40 20.53 8.84
N ALA A 350 12.43 21.36 9.01
CA ALA A 350 13.11 21.52 10.28
C ALA A 350 12.18 22.06 11.39
N SER A 351 11.34 23.05 11.08
CA SER A 351 10.32 23.56 12.02
C SER A 351 9.31 22.46 12.40
N SER A 352 8.78 21.77 11.40
CA SER A 352 7.74 20.76 11.58
C SER A 352 8.24 19.57 12.39
N VAL A 353 9.41 19.02 12.06
CA VAL A 353 10.03 17.91 12.79
C VAL A 353 10.41 18.33 14.21
N THR A 354 10.85 19.57 14.42
CA THR A 354 11.10 20.08 15.78
C THR A 354 9.83 20.10 16.61
N ALA A 355 8.72 20.63 16.07
CA ALA A 355 7.42 20.60 16.76
C ALA A 355 6.93 19.17 17.03
N PHE A 356 7.16 18.25 16.09
CA PHE A 356 6.81 16.84 16.22
C PHE A 356 7.59 16.14 17.35
N ILE A 357 8.89 16.42 17.48
CA ILE A 357 9.72 15.83 18.53
C ILE A 357 9.35 16.40 19.91
N LEU A 358 9.14 17.71 20.01
CA LEU A 358 8.90 18.38 21.29
C LEU A 358 7.48 18.16 21.83
N THR A 359 6.48 18.16 20.93
CA THR A 359 5.06 18.08 21.26
C THR A 359 4.34 17.22 20.22
N PRO A 360 4.54 15.89 20.24
CA PRO A 360 4.03 14.99 19.21
C PRO A 360 2.50 14.93 19.23
N ALA A 361 1.88 15.16 18.08
CA ALA A 361 0.46 14.87 17.84
C ALA A 361 0.25 13.45 17.27
N PHE A 362 1.34 12.74 16.93
CA PHE A 362 1.28 11.36 16.49
C PHE A 362 2.29 10.51 17.25
N LYS A 363 1.93 9.25 17.49
CA LYS A 363 2.80 8.22 18.05
C LYS A 363 2.78 7.02 17.11
N ILE A 364 3.98 6.53 16.79
CA ILE A 364 4.17 5.40 15.89
C ILE A 364 4.71 4.24 16.70
N LYS A 365 4.04 3.10 16.61
CA LYS A 365 4.43 1.86 17.31
C LYS A 365 3.96 0.64 16.51
N SER A 366 4.36 -0.56 16.90
CA SER A 366 3.75 -1.80 16.38
C SER A 366 2.29 -1.92 16.84
N LEU A 367 1.45 -2.52 16.01
CA LEU A 367 0.05 -2.80 16.38
C LEU A 367 -0.01 -3.73 17.60
N ALA A 368 -0.94 -3.42 18.52
CA ALA A 368 -1.13 -4.22 19.73
C ALA A 368 -2.14 -5.35 19.54
N ASN A 369 -3.01 -5.23 18.51
CA ASN A 369 -4.07 -6.19 18.26
C ASN A 369 -3.48 -7.47 17.62
N PRO A 370 -3.58 -8.65 18.25
CA PRO A 370 -2.99 -9.88 17.72
C PRO A 370 -3.61 -10.36 16.40
N SER A 371 -4.80 -9.87 16.01
CA SER A 371 -5.44 -10.20 14.73
C SER A 371 -4.96 -9.35 13.56
N LEU A 372 -4.30 -8.23 13.83
CA LEU A 372 -3.77 -7.31 12.83
C LEU A 372 -2.24 -7.37 12.83
N VAL A 373 -1.65 -6.95 11.71
CA VAL A 373 -0.20 -6.81 11.58
C VAL A 373 0.14 -5.48 10.95
N GLY A 374 1.18 -4.81 11.44
CA GLY A 374 1.73 -3.61 10.85
C GLY A 374 2.11 -2.53 11.86
N VAL A 375 1.97 -1.27 11.42
CA VAL A 375 2.32 -0.10 12.21
C VAL A 375 1.05 0.62 12.63
N ASP A 376 1.01 0.95 13.92
CA ASP A 376 -0.03 1.75 14.54
C ASP A 376 0.43 3.22 14.59
N ILE A 377 -0.24 4.07 13.82
CA ILE A 377 -0.10 5.53 13.89
C ILE A 377 -1.26 6.06 14.72
N GLN A 378 -0.98 6.38 16.00
CA GLN A 378 -1.97 6.92 16.93
C GLN A 378 -1.90 8.44 16.98
N THR A 379 -3.04 9.10 17.13
CA THR A 379 -3.12 10.53 17.40
C THR A 379 -3.04 10.80 18.90
N LEU A 380 -2.30 11.82 19.30
CA LEU A 380 -2.14 12.26 20.68
C LEU A 380 -2.46 13.75 20.80
N SER A 381 -3.04 14.14 21.94
CA SER A 381 -3.23 15.55 22.27
C SER A 381 -1.87 16.18 22.61
N PRO A 382 -1.42 17.23 21.90
CA PRO A 382 -0.19 17.97 22.25
C PRO A 382 -0.21 18.54 23.66
N LEU A 383 -1.39 18.71 24.28
CA LEU A 383 -1.52 19.17 25.68
C LEU A 383 -0.99 18.16 26.70
N THR A 384 -0.86 16.88 26.34
CA THR A 384 -0.30 15.83 27.21
C THR A 384 1.23 15.86 27.29
N SER A 385 1.89 16.65 26.44
CA SER A 385 3.34 16.79 26.43
C SER A 385 3.85 17.57 27.65
N GLN A 386 5.06 17.27 28.08
CA GLN A 386 5.69 17.98 29.21
C GLN A 386 6.12 19.41 28.86
N MET A 387 6.35 19.70 27.57
CA MET A 387 6.83 21.00 27.11
C MET A 387 5.65 21.95 26.86
N PRO A 388 5.64 23.18 27.43
CA PRO A 388 4.55 24.11 27.17
C PRO A 388 4.44 24.48 25.69
N LEU A 389 3.21 24.50 25.16
CA LEU A 389 2.93 24.69 23.72
C LEU A 389 3.62 25.91 23.11
N LEU A 390 3.62 27.05 23.80
CA LEU A 390 4.24 28.29 23.30
C LEU A 390 5.75 28.14 23.12
N HIS A 391 6.41 27.44 24.05
CA HIS A 391 7.84 27.18 23.96
C HIS A 391 8.16 26.21 22.84
N SER A 392 7.33 25.18 22.63
CA SER A 392 7.48 24.25 21.51
C SER A 392 7.36 24.97 20.17
N LEU A 393 6.29 25.77 19.98
CA LEU A 393 6.09 26.53 18.75
C LEU A 393 7.22 27.54 18.51
N ALA A 394 7.64 28.27 19.55
CA ALA A 394 8.74 29.22 19.43
C ALA A 394 10.06 28.54 19.03
N ALA A 395 10.37 27.39 19.65
CA ALA A 395 11.56 26.61 19.31
C ALA A 395 11.51 26.09 17.86
N ALA A 396 10.37 25.52 17.44
CA ALA A 396 10.16 25.05 16.07
C ALA A 396 10.36 26.16 15.03
N LEU A 397 9.69 27.31 15.22
CA LEU A 397 9.83 28.46 14.32
C LEU A 397 11.25 29.03 14.31
N PHE A 398 11.92 29.08 15.47
CA PHE A 398 13.30 29.53 15.57
C PHE A 398 14.25 28.63 14.80
N VAL A 399 14.14 27.30 14.97
CA VAL A 399 14.94 26.32 14.23
C VAL A 399 14.68 26.44 12.72
N GLY A 400 13.41 26.54 12.30
CA GLY A 400 13.07 26.73 10.88
C GLY A 400 13.66 28.02 10.30
N LEU A 401 13.54 29.15 11.02
CA LEU A 401 14.12 30.43 10.61
C LEU A 401 15.64 30.35 10.50
N LEU A 402 16.31 29.71 11.46
CA LEU A 402 17.75 29.53 11.46
C LEU A 402 18.19 28.72 10.22
N VAL A 403 17.52 27.60 9.94
CA VAL A 403 17.78 26.79 8.73
C VAL A 403 17.54 27.60 7.45
N TYR A 404 16.48 28.41 7.40
CA TYR A 404 16.18 29.28 6.25
C TYR A 404 17.33 30.25 5.97
N ILE A 405 17.80 30.96 7.00
CA ILE A 405 18.88 31.95 6.88
C ILE A 405 20.21 31.26 6.54
N LEU A 406 20.57 30.20 7.27
CA LEU A 406 21.85 29.50 7.07
C LEU A 406 21.93 28.78 5.72
N SER A 407 20.81 28.28 5.20
CA SER A 407 20.73 27.67 3.85
C SER A 407 20.93 28.68 2.70
N ALA A 408 21.12 29.98 3.00
CA ALA A 408 21.65 30.95 2.05
C ALA A 408 23.05 30.55 1.55
N ASN A 409 23.87 29.99 2.44
CA ASN A 409 25.18 29.45 2.11
C ASN A 409 25.04 28.07 1.43
N ARG A 410 25.74 27.86 0.30
CA ARG A 410 25.65 26.61 -0.47
C ARG A 410 26.14 25.37 0.29
N LEU A 411 27.18 25.50 1.13
CA LEU A 411 27.71 24.39 1.92
C LEU A 411 26.73 24.00 3.04
N LEU A 412 26.24 24.98 3.79
CA LEU A 412 25.25 24.73 4.84
C LEU A 412 23.94 24.18 4.27
N LYS A 413 23.48 24.68 3.11
CA LYS A 413 22.33 24.10 2.41
C LYS A 413 22.53 22.62 2.10
N ARG A 414 23.70 22.22 1.60
CA ARG A 414 24.01 20.80 1.33
C ARG A 414 24.02 19.97 2.60
N PHE A 415 24.60 20.51 3.68
CA PHE A 415 24.59 19.88 4.99
C PHE A 415 23.16 19.63 5.48
N TYR A 416 22.29 20.66 5.46
CA TYR A 416 20.89 20.51 5.87
C TYR A 416 20.12 19.52 5.00
N VAL A 417 20.28 19.55 3.67
CA VAL A 417 19.69 18.51 2.80
C VAL A 417 20.12 17.14 3.29
N PHE A 418 21.42 16.89 3.50
CA PHE A 418 21.90 15.59 3.98
C PHE A 418 21.33 15.21 5.36
N THR A 419 21.26 16.15 6.30
CA THR A 419 20.66 15.93 7.63
C THR A 419 19.18 15.57 7.54
N GLU A 420 18.39 16.26 6.72
CA GLU A 420 16.96 15.97 6.56
C GLU A 420 16.72 14.63 5.88
N LEU A 421 17.54 14.29 4.88
CA LEU A 421 17.54 12.95 4.28
C LEU A 421 17.87 11.90 5.35
N PHE A 422 18.90 12.11 6.15
CA PHE A 422 19.26 11.19 7.23
C PHE A 422 18.12 11.00 8.24
N VAL A 423 17.49 12.09 8.71
CA VAL A 423 16.35 12.04 9.64
C VAL A 423 15.18 11.28 9.02
N SER A 424 14.83 11.56 7.76
CA SER A 424 13.76 10.87 7.04
C SER A 424 14.05 9.38 6.88
N MET A 425 15.31 9.01 6.65
CA MET A 425 15.75 7.63 6.48
C MET A 425 15.81 6.87 7.80
N ALA A 426 16.20 7.52 8.89
CA ALA A 426 16.12 6.97 10.23
C ALA A 426 14.67 6.69 10.62
N PHE A 427 13.77 7.64 10.33
CA PHE A 427 12.34 7.47 10.53
C PHE A 427 11.78 6.31 9.68
N PHE A 428 12.12 6.24 8.40
CA PHE A 428 11.72 5.13 7.53
C PHE A 428 12.21 3.77 8.05
N SER A 429 13.44 3.71 8.52
CA SER A 429 14.00 2.48 9.10
C SER A 429 13.26 2.05 10.36
N LEU A 430 12.92 3.01 11.22
CA LEU A 430 12.13 2.77 12.42
C LEU A 430 10.71 2.29 12.08
N TYR A 431 10.09 2.87 11.05
CA TYR A 431 8.80 2.44 10.54
C TYR A 431 8.83 0.99 10.07
N ILE A 432 9.78 0.66 9.19
CA ILE A 432 9.97 -0.69 8.66
C ILE A 432 10.29 -1.68 9.79
N TYR A 433 11.05 -1.26 10.80
CA TYR A 433 11.32 -2.06 11.99
C TYR A 433 10.04 -2.40 12.75
N PHE A 434 9.19 -1.42 13.07
CA PHE A 434 7.93 -1.69 13.78
C PHE A 434 7.00 -2.62 12.99
N TYR A 435 6.89 -2.40 11.67
CA TYR A 435 6.11 -3.27 10.79
C TYR A 435 6.65 -4.70 10.79
N PHE A 436 7.98 -4.82 10.63
CA PHE A 436 8.66 -6.11 10.52
C PHE A 436 8.60 -6.91 11.81
N VAL A 437 8.79 -6.28 12.97
CA VAL A 437 8.70 -6.95 14.28
C VAL A 437 7.30 -7.51 14.50
N ASP A 438 6.28 -6.70 14.24
CA ASP A 438 4.90 -7.12 14.45
C ASP A 438 4.49 -8.27 13.51
N THR A 439 4.82 -8.12 12.23
CA THR A 439 4.61 -9.17 11.22
C THR A 439 5.37 -10.44 11.59
N SER A 440 6.62 -10.34 12.04
CA SER A 440 7.42 -11.49 12.44
C SER A 440 6.80 -12.22 13.62
N ASN A 441 6.34 -11.49 14.64
CA ASN A 441 5.65 -12.07 15.80
C ASN A 441 4.38 -12.82 15.37
N TYR A 442 3.59 -12.24 14.46
CA TYR A 442 2.42 -12.91 13.89
C TYR A 442 2.80 -14.22 13.19
N TYR A 443 3.77 -14.21 12.28
CA TYR A 443 4.15 -15.42 11.55
C TYR A 443 4.72 -16.49 12.48
N ILE A 444 5.65 -16.13 13.37
CA ILE A 444 6.26 -17.08 14.31
C ILE A 444 5.20 -17.73 15.19
N ARG A 445 4.30 -16.94 15.80
CA ARG A 445 3.23 -17.45 16.64
C ARG A 445 2.30 -18.40 15.88
N ASN A 446 1.85 -18.00 14.70
CA ASN A 446 0.95 -18.82 13.88
C ASN A 446 1.64 -20.10 13.36
N ILE A 447 2.89 -20.03 12.95
CA ILE A 447 3.66 -21.21 12.52
C ILE A 447 3.79 -22.20 13.68
N ILE A 448 4.21 -21.76 14.87
CA ILE A 448 4.34 -22.63 16.05
C ILE A 448 2.98 -23.26 16.40
N PHE A 449 1.91 -22.46 16.41
CA PHE A 449 0.56 -22.94 16.68
C PHE A 449 0.09 -24.00 15.67
N LEU A 450 0.33 -23.79 14.38
CA LEU A 450 -0.07 -24.73 13.34
C LEU A 450 0.76 -26.02 13.37
N LEU A 451 2.05 -25.94 13.69
CA LEU A 451 2.91 -27.12 13.88
C LEU A 451 2.43 -27.95 15.08
N SER A 452 2.07 -27.32 16.20
CA SER A 452 1.56 -28.05 17.38
C SER A 452 0.21 -28.73 17.14
N HIS A 453 -0.60 -28.21 16.21
CA HIS A 453 -1.87 -28.80 15.78
C HIS A 453 -1.76 -29.66 14.52
N GLN A 454 -0.54 -30.07 14.13
CA GLN A 454 -0.26 -30.96 13.00
C GLN A 454 -0.77 -30.44 11.64
N LYS A 455 -0.97 -29.12 11.49
CA LYS A 455 -1.34 -28.45 10.23
C LYS A 455 -0.08 -28.12 9.40
N TRP A 456 0.73 -29.14 9.11
CA TRP A 456 2.08 -29.01 8.53
C TRP A 456 2.13 -28.23 7.22
N PHE A 457 1.17 -28.48 6.32
CA PHE A 457 1.13 -27.81 5.01
C PHE A 457 0.96 -26.29 5.15
N VAL A 458 0.00 -25.85 5.98
CA VAL A 458 -0.25 -24.42 6.21
C VAL A 458 0.96 -23.78 6.89
N ALA A 459 1.53 -24.46 7.89
CA ALA A 459 2.73 -23.98 8.58
C ALA A 459 3.94 -23.82 7.63
N LEU A 460 4.19 -24.79 6.76
CA LEU A 460 5.26 -24.73 5.76
C LEU A 460 5.05 -23.57 4.77
N PHE A 461 3.81 -23.38 4.32
CA PHE A 461 3.50 -22.31 3.38
C PHE A 461 3.63 -20.92 4.03
N LEU A 462 3.17 -20.76 5.28
CA LEU A 462 3.40 -19.55 6.06
C LEU A 462 4.88 -19.31 6.35
N PHE A 463 5.67 -20.36 6.58
CA PHE A 463 7.12 -20.23 6.72
C PHE A 463 7.77 -19.70 5.44
N LEU A 464 7.33 -20.15 4.27
CA LEU A 464 7.80 -19.65 2.98
C LEU A 464 7.38 -18.19 2.76
N MET A 465 6.13 -17.82 3.06
CA MET A 465 5.69 -16.41 3.05
C MET A 465 6.51 -15.55 4.01
N PHE A 466 6.82 -16.05 5.20
CA PHE A 466 7.65 -15.35 6.18
C PHE A 466 9.08 -15.12 5.68
N GLY A 467 9.69 -16.12 5.03
CA GLY A 467 10.98 -15.96 4.36
C GLY A 467 10.97 -14.86 3.30
N VAL A 468 9.91 -14.79 2.49
CA VAL A 468 9.69 -13.72 1.52
C VAL A 468 9.58 -12.34 2.20
N ILE A 469 8.87 -12.25 3.33
CA ILE A 469 8.71 -11.02 4.11
C ILE A 469 10.07 -10.54 4.65
N ILE A 470 10.88 -11.44 5.22
CA ILE A 470 12.24 -11.11 5.68
C ILE A 470 13.06 -10.52 4.53
N LEU A 471 13.06 -11.19 3.38
CA LEU A 471 13.79 -10.73 2.19
C LEU A 471 13.27 -9.37 1.70
N PHE A 472 11.96 -9.16 1.74
CA PHE A 472 11.35 -7.93 1.27
C PHE A 472 11.65 -6.73 2.19
N TYR A 473 11.39 -6.84 3.49
CA TYR A 473 11.56 -5.72 4.42
C TYR A 473 13.03 -5.45 4.72
N LEU A 474 13.79 -6.45 5.15
CA LEU A 474 15.20 -6.24 5.50
C LEU A 474 16.06 -6.08 4.25
N GLY A 475 15.87 -6.96 3.26
CA GLY A 475 16.59 -6.86 1.99
C GLY A 475 16.23 -5.58 1.24
N GLY A 476 14.95 -5.23 1.13
CA GLY A 476 14.50 -3.99 0.48
C GLY A 476 15.07 -2.74 1.14
N LEU A 477 15.13 -2.69 2.48
CA LEU A 477 15.71 -1.55 3.21
C LEU A 477 17.21 -1.42 2.95
N VAL A 478 17.97 -2.52 3.03
CA VAL A 478 19.41 -2.52 2.73
C VAL A 478 19.67 -2.11 1.28
N LEU A 479 18.89 -2.64 0.33
CA LEU A 479 18.99 -2.30 -1.09
C LEU A 479 18.65 -0.84 -1.36
N PHE A 480 17.68 -0.28 -0.64
CA PHE A 480 17.35 1.15 -0.75
C PHE A 480 18.50 2.03 -0.28
N PHE A 481 19.13 1.69 0.87
CA PHE A 481 20.34 2.38 1.33
C PHE A 481 21.50 2.26 0.35
N TYR A 482 21.71 1.07 -0.21
CA TYR A 482 22.73 0.83 -1.22
C TYR A 482 22.54 1.74 -2.46
N GLU A 483 21.32 1.82 -2.99
CA GLU A 483 21.03 2.69 -4.15
C GLU A 483 21.16 4.18 -3.83
N MET A 484 20.91 4.60 -2.58
CA MET A 484 21.17 5.98 -2.16
C MET A 484 22.66 6.29 -2.04
N VAL A 485 23.47 5.43 -1.44
CA VAL A 485 24.91 5.67 -1.24
C VAL A 485 25.68 5.62 -2.57
N LYS A 486 25.20 4.82 -3.52
CA LYS A 486 25.78 4.70 -4.85
C LYS A 486 25.68 5.99 -5.68
N LYS A 487 24.74 6.89 -5.37
CA LYS A 487 24.54 8.16 -6.06
C LYS A 487 25.03 9.34 -5.25
#